data_AF-A0A847GGV6-F1
#
_entry.id   AF-A0A847GGV6-F1
#
_cell.length_a   1.000
_cell.length_b   1.000
_cell.length_c   1.000
_cell.angle_alpha   90.00
_cell.angle_beta   90.00
_cell.angle_gamma   90.00
#
_symmetry.space_group_name_H-M   'P 1'
#
loop_
_entity.id
_entity.type
_entity.pdbx_description
1 polymer ?
#
loop_
_entity_poly.entity_id
_entity_poly.type
_entity_poly.pdbx_seq_one_letter_code
_entity_poly.pdbx_strand_id
1 'polypeptide(L)'
;GFEREILAALNSPNPDIHLHAVEAAGNWELDAAWPHVEGLLTSKDTDRELLMFAMDAAAQIKPKVAGKLIKPFAQSKDEEIADVALEALEAIECALNSDSNDNGRTW
;
A
#
# COMPACT_ATOMS: atom_id res chain seq x y z
N GLY A 1 -7.05 -16.81 -6.09
CA GLY A 1 -5.99 -16.59 -7.10
C GLY A 1 -4.67 -17.15 -6.60
N PHE A 2 -3.58 -16.40 -6.78
CA PHE A 2 -2.22 -16.70 -6.26
C PHE A 2 -2.01 -16.20 -4.82
N GLU A 3 -3.09 -16.01 -4.07
CA GLU A 3 -3.09 -15.37 -2.75
C GLU A 3 -2.16 -16.09 -1.79
N ARG A 4 -2.17 -17.42 -1.78
CA ARG A 4 -1.32 -18.23 -0.90
C ARG A 4 0.15 -18.05 -1.23
N GLU A 5 0.50 -18.04 -2.52
CA GLU A 5 1.86 -17.86 -3.02
C GLU A 5 2.38 -16.45 -2.71
N ILE A 6 1.54 -15.42 -2.93
CA ILE A 6 1.87 -14.02 -2.60
C ILE A 6 2.11 -13.88 -1.09
N LEU A 7 1.19 -14.37 -0.25
CA LEU A 7 1.31 -14.29 1.20
C LEU A 7 2.53 -15.06 1.73
N ALA A 8 2.89 -16.20 1.13
CA ALA A 8 4.11 -16.91 1.48
C ALA A 8 5.36 -16.12 1.07
N ALA A 9 5.35 -15.51 -0.11
CA ALA A 9 6.48 -14.75 -0.66
C ALA A 9 6.77 -13.44 0.10
N LEU A 10 5.79 -12.86 0.81
CA LEU A 10 6.01 -11.71 1.70
C LEU A 10 7.06 -12.00 2.79
N ASN A 11 7.25 -13.27 3.17
CA ASN A 11 8.25 -13.69 4.16
C ASN A 11 9.57 -14.14 3.54
N SER A 12 9.74 -13.96 2.22
CA SER A 12 10.96 -14.37 1.54
C SER A 12 12.16 -13.52 2.00
N PRO A 13 13.30 -14.14 2.34
CA PRO A 13 14.52 -13.40 2.63
C PRO A 13 15.18 -12.84 1.36
N ASN A 14 14.74 -13.27 0.17
CA ASN A 14 15.22 -12.71 -1.08
C ASN A 14 14.51 -11.36 -1.33
N PRO A 15 15.25 -10.25 -1.44
CA PRO A 15 14.70 -8.91 -1.57
C PRO A 15 13.84 -8.74 -2.84
N ASP A 16 14.27 -9.32 -3.97
CA ASP A 16 13.52 -9.24 -5.23
C ASP A 16 12.18 -9.95 -5.13
N ILE A 17 12.14 -11.11 -4.45
CA ILE A 17 10.90 -11.87 -4.24
C ILE A 17 9.98 -11.11 -3.27
N HIS A 18 10.54 -10.54 -2.21
CA HIS A 18 9.77 -9.79 -1.22
C HIS A 18 9.14 -8.53 -1.83
N LEU A 19 9.91 -7.77 -2.61
CA LEU A 19 9.42 -6.59 -3.32
C LEU A 19 8.24 -6.93 -4.25
N HIS A 20 8.41 -7.92 -5.14
CA HIS A 20 7.33 -8.34 -6.02
C HIS A 20 6.12 -8.90 -5.27
N ALA A 21 6.33 -9.52 -4.11
CA ALA A 21 5.23 -9.99 -3.27
C ALA A 21 4.43 -8.83 -2.66
N VAL A 22 5.08 -7.73 -2.27
CA VAL A 22 4.41 -6.51 -1.79
C VAL A 22 3.61 -5.85 -2.91
N GLU A 23 4.21 -5.69 -4.08
CA GLU A 23 3.52 -5.16 -5.27
C GLU A 23 2.29 -6.02 -5.61
N ALA A 24 2.45 -7.34 -5.68
CA ALA A 24 1.35 -8.25 -5.96
C ALA A 24 0.26 -8.20 -4.87
N ALA A 25 0.63 -8.09 -3.59
CA ALA A 25 -0.35 -7.96 -2.52
C ALA A 25 -1.22 -6.71 -2.69
N GLY A 26 -0.63 -5.60 -3.12
CA GLY A 26 -1.34 -4.37 -3.49
C GLY A 26 -2.28 -4.57 -4.68
N ASN A 27 -1.75 -5.07 -5.79
CA ASN A 27 -2.49 -5.26 -7.05
C ASN A 27 -3.68 -6.24 -6.92
N TRP A 28 -3.60 -7.19 -5.99
CA TRP A 28 -4.68 -8.14 -5.71
C TRP A 28 -5.53 -7.73 -4.49
N GLU A 29 -5.28 -6.55 -3.90
CA GLU A 29 -6.02 -5.99 -2.76
C GLU A 29 -6.12 -6.97 -1.57
N LEU A 30 -5.01 -7.65 -1.27
CA LEU A 30 -5.02 -8.75 -0.28
C LEU A 30 -5.04 -8.21 1.15
N ASP A 31 -6.22 -8.16 1.78
CA ASP A 31 -6.41 -7.76 3.18
C ASP A 31 -5.46 -8.50 4.14
N ALA A 32 -5.23 -9.79 3.89
CA ALA A 32 -4.35 -10.63 4.71
C ALA A 32 -2.87 -10.20 4.67
N ALA A 33 -2.44 -9.43 3.67
CA ALA A 33 -1.09 -8.88 3.59
C ALA A 33 -0.91 -7.61 4.45
N TRP A 34 -2.01 -7.00 4.92
CA TRP A 34 -1.97 -5.73 5.65
C TRP A 34 -0.96 -5.69 6.80
N PRO A 35 -0.87 -6.68 7.71
CA PRO A 35 0.07 -6.61 8.82
C PRO A 35 1.53 -6.51 8.37
N HIS A 36 1.86 -7.10 7.22
CA HIS A 36 3.20 -7.04 6.65
C HIS A 36 3.48 -5.66 6.05
N VAL A 37 2.56 -5.16 5.23
CA VAL A 37 2.68 -3.84 4.57
C VAL A 37 2.70 -2.70 5.59
N GLU A 38 1.84 -2.76 6.62
CA GLU A 38 1.86 -1.80 7.73
C GLU A 38 3.20 -1.83 8.50
N GLY A 39 3.78 -3.02 8.69
CA GLY A 39 5.10 -3.17 9.28
C GLY A 39 6.19 -2.47 8.47
N LEU A 40 6.13 -2.53 7.13
CA LEU A 40 7.07 -1.84 6.25
C LEU A 40 6.95 -0.31 6.34
N LEU A 41 5.72 0.22 6.41
CA LEU A 41 5.48 1.66 6.51
C LEU A 41 5.86 2.26 7.87
N THR A 42 5.85 1.45 8.93
CA THR A 42 6.11 1.91 10.30
C THR A 42 7.54 1.67 10.76
N SER A 43 8.27 0.78 10.08
CA SER A 43 9.69 0.53 10.32
C SER A 43 10.58 1.62 9.72
N LYS A 44 11.56 2.08 10.49
CA LYS A 44 12.60 3.04 10.02
C LYS A 44 13.71 2.38 9.23
N ASP A 45 13.80 1.05 9.31
CA ASP A 45 14.85 0.25 8.68
C ASP A 45 14.40 -0.35 7.34
N THR A 46 13.18 -0.04 6.90
CA THR A 46 12.68 -0.46 5.60
C THR A 46 13.53 0.15 4.49
N ASP A 47 13.97 -0.70 3.55
CA ASP A 47 14.69 -0.24 2.38
C ASP A 47 13.86 0.77 1.58
N ARG A 48 14.53 1.74 0.97
CA ARG A 48 13.90 2.84 0.24
C ARG A 48 12.94 2.35 -0.85
N GLU A 49 13.38 1.39 -1.66
CA GLU A 49 12.57 0.88 -2.76
C GLU A 49 11.35 0.16 -2.21
N LEU A 50 11.57 -0.72 -1.23
CA LEU A 50 10.52 -1.48 -0.57
C LEU A 50 9.48 -0.58 0.13
N LEU A 51 9.89 0.55 0.69
CA LEU A 51 9.01 1.52 1.31
C LEU A 51 8.06 2.16 0.28
N MET A 52 8.54 2.49 -0.92
CA MET A 52 7.72 3.05 -1.99
C MET A 52 6.65 2.03 -2.43
N PHE A 53 7.05 0.79 -2.70
CA PHE A 53 6.09 -0.29 -3.03
C PHE A 53 5.09 -0.55 -1.90
N ALA A 54 5.50 -0.41 -0.64
CA ALA A 54 4.59 -0.55 0.49
C ALA A 54 3.55 0.57 0.56
N MET A 55 3.89 1.80 0.16
CA MET A 55 2.94 2.91 0.09
C MET A 55 1.85 2.64 -0.95
N ASP A 56 2.25 2.25 -2.16
CA ASP A 56 1.32 1.90 -3.23
C ASP A 56 0.43 0.72 -2.84
N ALA A 57 1.03 -0.35 -2.32
CA ALA A 57 0.28 -1.52 -1.88
C ALA A 57 -0.73 -1.18 -0.78
N ALA A 58 -0.34 -0.36 0.20
CA ALA A 58 -1.23 0.05 1.29
C ALA A 58 -2.43 0.86 0.80
N ALA A 59 -2.21 1.75 -0.18
CA ALA A 59 -3.29 2.54 -0.79
C ALA A 59 -4.38 1.67 -1.41
N GLN A 60 -4.01 0.53 -2.01
CA GLN A 60 -4.95 -0.43 -2.58
C GLN A 60 -5.61 -1.32 -1.51
N ILE A 61 -4.82 -1.85 -0.57
CA ILE A 61 -5.30 -2.86 0.40
C ILE A 61 -6.24 -2.24 1.46
N LYS A 62 -5.86 -1.10 2.06
CA LYS A 62 -6.67 -0.41 3.10
C LYS A 62 -6.58 1.10 2.97
N PRO A 63 -7.21 1.71 1.94
CA PRO A 63 -7.13 3.16 1.70
C PRO A 63 -7.49 4.00 2.93
N LYS A 64 -8.53 3.61 3.67
CA LYS A 64 -9.02 4.31 4.89
C LYS A 64 -7.97 4.41 6.00
N VAL A 65 -7.13 3.39 6.15
CA VAL A 65 -6.11 3.32 7.21
C VAL A 65 -4.76 3.82 6.68
N ALA A 66 -4.39 3.39 5.48
CA ALA A 66 -3.14 3.73 4.81
C ALA A 66 -2.91 5.24 4.70
N GLY A 67 -3.94 6.03 4.39
CA GLY A 67 -3.76 7.47 4.21
C GLY A 67 -3.16 8.18 5.43
N LYS A 68 -3.44 7.71 6.64
CA LYS A 68 -2.83 8.27 7.87
C LYS A 68 -1.36 7.91 8.01
N LEU A 69 -0.97 6.72 7.56
CA LEU A 69 0.41 6.22 7.61
C LEU A 69 1.27 6.83 6.50
N ILE A 70 0.68 7.08 5.33
CA ILE A 70 1.37 7.60 4.14
C ILE A 70 1.59 9.11 4.22
N LYS A 71 0.63 9.86 4.81
CA LYS A 71 0.67 11.33 4.88
C LYS A 71 2.00 11.95 5.35
N PRO A 72 2.71 11.42 6.35
CA PRO A 72 4.03 11.94 6.75
C PRO A 72 5.10 11.86 5.66
N PHE A 73 5.04 10.87 4.75
CA PHE A 73 6.03 10.67 3.69
C PHE A 73 5.94 11.71 2.58
N ALA A 74 4.77 12.33 2.37
CA ALA A 74 4.60 13.45 1.44
C ALA A 74 5.42 14.71 1.81
N GLN A 75 6.02 14.74 3.00
CA GLN A 75 6.94 15.79 3.47
C GLN A 75 8.39 15.30 3.56
N SER A 76 8.69 14.14 2.98
CA SER A 76 10.04 13.60 2.96
C SER A 76 11.00 14.54 2.24
N LYS A 77 12.28 14.51 2.65
CA LYS A 77 13.36 15.18 1.92
C LYS A 77 13.80 14.41 0.68
N ASP A 78 13.44 13.13 0.62
CA ASP A 78 13.63 12.29 -0.54
C ASP A 78 12.45 12.54 -1.48
N GLU A 79 12.74 13.16 -2.63
CA GLU A 79 11.75 13.63 -3.59
C GLU A 79 10.90 12.47 -4.15
N GLU A 80 11.52 11.33 -4.49
CA GLU A 80 10.74 10.19 -5.02
C GLU A 80 9.84 9.57 -3.94
N ILE A 81 10.28 9.52 -2.67
CA ILE A 81 9.40 9.10 -1.56
C ILE A 81 8.21 10.06 -1.42
N ALA A 82 8.46 11.38 -1.52
CA ALA A 82 7.41 12.37 -1.40
C ALA A 82 6.40 12.27 -2.56
N ASP A 83 6.88 12.07 -3.80
CA ASP A 83 6.06 11.91 -4.98
C ASP A 83 5.19 10.65 -4.90
N VAL A 84 5.78 9.49 -4.60
CA VAL A 84 5.02 8.23 -4.41
C VAL A 84 3.99 8.37 -3.30
N ALA A 85 4.32 9.05 -2.20
CA ALA A 85 3.37 9.29 -1.13
C ALA A 85 2.19 10.17 -1.56
N LEU A 86 2.44 11.18 -2.39
CA LEU A 86 1.38 12.04 -2.94
C LEU A 86 0.48 11.26 -3.91
N GLU A 87 1.06 10.49 -4.83
CA GLU A 87 0.31 9.64 -5.77
C GLU A 87 -0.56 8.62 -5.03
N ALA A 88 0.00 7.96 -4.00
CA ALA A 88 -0.74 7.01 -3.17
C ALA A 88 -1.90 7.70 -2.42
N LEU A 89 -1.71 8.93 -1.92
CA LEU A 89 -2.79 9.69 -1.27
C LEU A 89 -3.89 10.09 -2.25
N GLU A 90 -3.54 10.50 -3.48
CA GLU A 90 -4.51 10.79 -4.53
C GLU A 90 -5.32 9.54 -4.91
N ALA A 91 -4.66 8.38 -5.03
CA ALA A 91 -5.33 7.10 -5.26
C ALA A 91 -6.30 6.75 -4.12
N ILE A 92 -5.90 6.97 -2.87
CA ILE A 92 -6.76 6.78 -1.70
C ILE A 92 -7.98 7.70 -1.75
N GLU A 93 -7.78 9.00 -2.03
CA GLU A 93 -8.89 9.95 -2.14
C GLU A 93 -9.86 9.54 -3.24
N CYS A 94 -9.36 9.09 -4.39
CA CYS A 94 -10.17 8.56 -5.48
C CYS A 94 -11.01 7.36 -5.02
N ALA A 95 -10.39 6.36 -4.37
CA ALA A 95 -11.06 5.15 -3.89
C ALA A 95 -12.15 5.46 -2.83
N LEU A 96 -11.89 6.39 -1.92
CA LEU A 96 -12.84 6.79 -0.88
C LEU A 96 -14.03 7.58 -1.44
N ASN A 97 -13.81 8.37 -2.49
CA ASN A 97 -14.86 9.09 -3.18
C ASN A 97 -15.74 8.17 -4.03
N SER A 98 -15.16 7.12 -4.65
CA SER A 98 -15.96 6.11 -5.37
C SER A 98 -16.86 5.28 -4.45
N ASP A 99 -16.38 4.93 -3.26
CA ASP A 99 -17.17 4.21 -2.23
C ASP A 99 -18.37 5.03 -1.71
N SER A 100 -18.30 6.35 -1.79
CA SER A 100 -19.32 7.25 -1.23
C SER A 100 -20.56 7.43 -2.12
N ASN A 101 -20.54 6.90 -3.36
CA ASN A 101 -21.61 7.12 -4.35
C ASN A 101 -22.68 6.00 -4.44
N ASP A 102 -22.66 5.00 -3.56
CA ASP A 102 -23.63 3.88 -3.56
C ASP A 102 -24.85 4.06 -2.62
N ASN A 103 -25.14 5.28 -2.16
CA ASN A 103 -26.26 5.55 -1.22
C ASN A 103 -27.45 6.31 -1.84
N GLY A 104 -27.73 6.15 -3.15
CA GLY A 104 -28.66 7.04 -3.86
C GLY A 104 -29.75 6.41 -4.74
N ARG A 105 -29.92 5.08 -4.79
CA ARG A 105 -31.00 4.45 -5.59
C ARG A 105 -32.04 3.76 -4.70
N THR A 106 -32.94 4.56 -4.14
CA THR A 106 -34.28 4.08 -3.76
C THR A 106 -35.17 4.17 -5.00
N TRP A 107 -35.67 3.02 -5.45
CA TRP A 107 -36.68 2.87 -6.50
C TRP A 107 -38.03 3.46 -6.08
#